data_AF-A0A2V6HPB1-F1
#
_entry.id   AF-A0A2V6HPB1-F1
#
_cell.length_a   1.000
_cell.length_b   1.000
_cell.length_c   1.000
_cell.angle_alpha   90.00
_cell.angle_beta   90.00
_cell.angle_gamma   90.00
#
_symmetry.space_group_name_H-M   'P 1'
#
loop_
_entity.id
_entity.type
_entity.pdbx_description
1 polymer ?
#
loop_
_entity_poly.entity_id
_entity_poly.type
_entity_poly.pdbx_seq_one_letter_code
_entity_poly.pdbx_strand_id
1 'polypeptide(L)'
;GLAKKLATPRRATPRKKISPGSVAIGGAQTGIYPLRSPGGWNLIGRTPLKLFDPTRNPPALLQAGDRVRFRSITREEFESFNALTR
;
A
#
# COMPACT_ATOMS: atom_id res chain seq x y z
N GLY A 1 10.87 -6.02 -10.10
CA GLY A 1 10.97 -5.84 -8.64
C GLY A 1 11.35 -4.40 -8.30
N LEU A 2 11.59 -4.09 -7.01
CA LEU A 2 12.01 -2.75 -6.58
C LEU A 2 13.42 -2.42 -7.10
N ALA A 3 13.66 -1.18 -7.53
CA ALA A 3 14.98 -0.74 -7.95
C ALA A 3 15.98 -0.78 -6.78
N LYS A 4 17.18 -1.33 -6.99
CA LYS A 4 18.19 -1.54 -5.92
C LYS A 4 18.51 -0.28 -5.11
N LYS A 5 18.57 0.88 -5.77
CA LYS A 5 18.84 2.19 -5.13
C LYS A 5 17.78 2.62 -4.11
N LEU A 6 16.58 2.03 -4.17
CA LEU A 6 15.48 2.31 -3.25
C LEU A 6 15.43 1.32 -2.08
N ALA A 7 16.29 0.30 -2.06
CA ALA A 7 16.26 -0.69 -1.00
C ALA A 7 16.63 -0.03 0.33
N THR A 8 15.73 -0.09 1.31
CA THR A 8 15.92 0.52 2.63
C THR A 8 15.56 -0.50 3.71
N PRO A 9 16.41 -0.74 4.72
CA PRO A 9 16.12 -1.68 5.79
C PRO A 9 14.82 -1.31 6.50
N ARG A 10 14.18 -2.33 7.10
CA ARG A 10 13.01 -2.10 7.96
C ARG A 10 13.43 -1.24 9.16
N ARG A 11 12.50 -0.46 9.69
CA ARG A 11 12.68 0.28 10.94
C ARG A 11 13.00 -0.68 12.07
N ALA A 12 13.94 -0.28 12.94
CA ALA A 12 14.26 -1.03 14.16
C ALA A 12 13.04 -1.16 15.09
N THR A 13 12.26 -0.09 15.22
CA THR A 13 10.99 -0.10 15.98
C THR A 13 9.80 0.00 15.00
N PRO A 14 8.95 -1.04 14.91
CA PRO A 14 7.75 -1.02 14.10
C PRO A 14 6.74 0.04 14.56
N ARG A 15 5.96 0.58 13.61
CA ARG A 15 4.77 1.36 13.96
C ARG A 15 3.70 0.42 14.49
N LYS A 16 3.04 0.78 15.58
CA LYS A 16 1.92 0.00 16.15
C LYS A 16 0.68 -0.02 15.25
N LYS A 17 0.49 1.04 14.44
CA LYS A 17 -0.70 1.21 13.60
C LYS A 17 -0.31 1.87 12.27
N ILE A 18 -0.54 1.16 11.17
CA ILE A 18 -0.41 1.65 9.80
C ILE A 18 -1.81 1.75 9.21
N SER A 19 -2.08 2.81 8.46
CA SER A 19 -3.39 3.03 7.83
C SER A 19 -3.56 2.15 6.58
N PRO A 20 -4.76 1.61 6.31
CA PRO A 20 -5.04 0.90 5.06
C PRO A 20 -4.67 1.71 3.82
N GLY A 21 -4.17 1.04 2.80
CA GLY A 21 -3.68 1.64 1.55
C GLY A 21 -2.26 2.22 1.64
N SER A 22 -1.57 2.16 2.79
CA SER A 22 -0.20 2.68 2.91
C SER A 22 0.76 1.91 2.01
N VAL A 23 1.52 2.61 1.19
CA VAL A 23 2.59 2.06 0.33
C VAL A 23 3.91 2.16 1.08
N ALA A 24 4.69 1.09 1.08
CA ALA A 24 5.92 1.03 1.87
C ALA A 24 7.04 0.23 1.20
N ILE A 25 8.26 0.44 1.69
CA ILE A 25 9.47 -0.30 1.32
C ILE A 25 10.05 -1.01 2.54
N GLY A 26 10.43 -2.28 2.38
CA GLY A 26 11.12 -3.09 3.39
C GLY A 26 12.18 -3.96 2.76
N GLY A 27 13.45 -3.57 2.90
CA GLY A 27 14.57 -4.19 2.20
C GLY A 27 14.44 -3.98 0.69
N ALA A 28 14.57 -5.06 -0.08
CA ALA A 28 14.44 -5.06 -1.54
C ALA A 28 12.98 -5.18 -2.04
N GLN A 29 12.00 -5.00 -1.17
CA GLN A 29 10.58 -5.19 -1.48
C GLN A 29 9.78 -3.90 -1.30
N THR A 30 8.72 -3.77 -2.08
CA THR A 30 7.66 -2.78 -1.87
C THR A 30 6.31 -3.47 -1.82
N GLY A 31 5.35 -2.85 -1.16
CA GLY A 31 4.04 -3.43 -0.92
C GLY A 31 3.06 -2.40 -0.39
N ILE A 32 1.81 -2.82 -0.29
CA ILE A 32 0.71 -2.00 0.18
C ILE A 32 0.05 -2.71 1.35
N TYR A 33 -0.19 -2.00 2.45
CA TYR A 33 -0.92 -2.53 3.60
C TYR A 33 -2.43 -2.50 3.29
N PRO A 34 -3.10 -3.65 3.06
CA PRO A 34 -4.51 -3.66 2.65
C PRO A 34 -5.46 -3.32 3.82
N LEU A 35 -5.02 -3.60 5.05
CA LEU A 35 -5.77 -3.41 6.28
C LEU A 35 -4.92 -2.67 7.31
N ARG A 36 -5.55 -2.26 8.40
CA ARG A 36 -4.87 -1.61 9.52
C ARG A 36 -4.08 -2.66 10.30
N SER A 37 -2.77 -2.48 10.41
CA SER A 37 -1.88 -3.43 11.11
C SER A 37 -0.61 -2.74 11.63
N PRO A 38 0.14 -3.36 12.55
CA PRO A 38 1.51 -2.93 12.86
C PRO A 38 2.47 -3.23 11.69
N GLY A 39 3.59 -2.50 11.61
CA GLY A 39 4.61 -2.79 10.60
C GLY A 39 5.89 -1.96 10.68
N GLY A 40 6.99 -2.57 10.26
CA GLY A 40 8.32 -1.97 10.27
C GLY A 40 8.77 -1.36 8.94
N TRP A 41 7.94 -1.37 7.90
CA TRP A 41 8.38 -0.86 6.60
C TRP A 41 8.36 0.67 6.56
N ASN A 42 9.17 1.24 5.68
CA ASN A 42 9.26 2.67 5.46
C ASN A 42 8.08 3.11 4.59
N LEU A 43 7.16 3.90 5.16
CA LEU A 43 5.99 4.39 4.44
C LEU A 43 6.42 5.50 3.48
N ILE A 44 6.00 5.42 2.23
CA ILE A 44 6.40 6.35 1.15
C ILE A 44 5.21 6.97 0.41
N GLY A 45 3.98 6.55 0.72
CA GLY A 45 2.77 7.06 0.07
C GLY A 45 1.54 6.26 0.48
N ARG A 46 0.42 6.52 -0.21
CA ARG A 46 -0.85 5.84 0.03
C ARG A 46 -1.66 5.74 -1.26
N THR A 47 -2.39 4.64 -1.43
CA THR A 47 -3.40 4.49 -2.49
C THR A 47 -4.80 4.67 -1.89
N PRO A 48 -5.75 5.31 -2.62
CA PRO A 48 -7.15 5.37 -2.18
C PRO A 48 -7.91 4.08 -2.48
N LEU A 49 -7.33 3.14 -3.24
CA LEU A 49 -7.98 1.90 -3.63
C LEU A 49 -8.17 0.94 -2.44
N LYS A 50 -9.35 0.34 -2.34
CA LYS A 50 -9.64 -0.75 -1.39
C LYS A 50 -9.04 -2.06 -1.93
N LEU A 51 -7.93 -2.50 -1.32
CA LEU A 51 -7.19 -3.67 -1.80
C LEU A 51 -7.73 -5.01 -1.30
N PHE A 52 -8.47 -5.00 -0.20
CA PHE A 52 -9.11 -6.18 0.36
C PHE A 52 -10.52 -5.84 0.79
N ASP A 53 -11.47 -6.65 0.34
CA ASP A 53 -12.88 -6.55 0.69
C ASP A 53 -13.48 -7.95 0.88
N PRO A 54 -13.81 -8.36 2.12
CA PRO A 54 -14.31 -9.71 2.37
C PRO A 54 -15.68 -9.99 1.73
N THR A 55 -16.41 -8.96 1.28
CA THR A 55 -17.69 -9.11 0.60
C THR A 55 -17.56 -9.32 -0.92
N ARG A 56 -16.35 -9.17 -1.48
CA ARG A 56 -16.08 -9.37 -2.92
C ARG A 56 -15.54 -10.77 -3.20
N ASN A 57 -15.74 -11.26 -4.42
CA ASN A 57 -15.12 -12.48 -4.92
C ASN A 57 -14.36 -12.20 -6.24
N PRO A 58 -13.02 -12.28 -6.28
CA PRO A 58 -12.13 -12.55 -5.14
C PRO A 58 -12.08 -11.37 -4.16
N PRO A 59 -11.77 -11.62 -2.87
CA PRO A 59 -11.74 -10.56 -1.86
C PRO A 59 -10.52 -9.66 -1.98
N ALA A 60 -9.43 -10.14 -2.58
CA ALA A 60 -8.22 -9.36 -2.84
C ALA A 60 -8.27 -8.75 -4.24
N LEU A 61 -7.98 -7.45 -4.34
CA LEU A 61 -7.92 -6.74 -5.63
C LEU A 61 -6.76 -7.24 -6.51
N LEU A 62 -5.64 -7.62 -5.88
CA LEU A 62 -4.44 -8.10 -6.56
C LEU A 62 -4.28 -9.60 -6.33
N GLN A 63 -3.97 -10.35 -7.39
CA GLN A 63 -3.73 -11.79 -7.39
C GLN A 63 -2.25 -12.10 -7.64
N ALA A 64 -1.83 -13.32 -7.29
CA ALA A 64 -0.48 -13.77 -7.59
C ALA A 64 -0.26 -13.79 -9.11
N GLY A 65 0.84 -13.19 -9.57
CA GLY A 65 1.16 -13.03 -10.99
C GLY A 65 0.82 -11.65 -11.56
N ASP A 66 0.00 -10.85 -10.88
CA ASP A 66 -0.33 -9.50 -11.33
C ASP A 66 0.90 -8.58 -11.39
N ARG A 67 0.90 -7.69 -12.40
CA ARG A 67 1.91 -6.64 -12.53
C ARG A 67 1.33 -5.31 -12.05
N VAL A 68 2.00 -4.70 -11.08
CA VAL A 68 1.58 -3.43 -10.48
C VAL A 68 2.47 -2.28 -10.96
N ARG A 69 1.85 -1.15 -11.32
CA ARG A 69 2.53 0.12 -11.57
C ARG A 69 1.95 1.20 -10.65
N PHE A 70 2.81 1.87 -9.90
CA PHE A 70 2.41 3.03 -9.11
C PHE A 70 2.39 4.29 -9.99
N ARG A 71 1.32 5.07 -9.90
CA ARG A 71 1.20 6.42 -10.47
C ARG A 71 1.07 7.41 -9.32
N SER A 72 1.88 8.45 -9.31
CA SER A 72 1.67 9.57 -8.38
C SER A 72 0.38 10.29 -8.76
N ILE A 73 -0.44 10.59 -7.75
CA ILE A 73 -1.66 11.37 -7.87
C ILE A 73 -1.60 12.55 -6.93
N THR A 74 -2.36 13.60 -7.21
CA THR A 74 -2.50 14.73 -6.29
C THR A 74 -3.34 14.34 -5.08
N ARG A 75 -3.34 15.21 -4.06
CA ARG A 75 -4.16 15.00 -2.87
C ARG A 75 -5.65 15.10 -3.21
N GLU A 76 -6.00 16.02 -4.10
CA GLU A 76 -7.37 16.24 -4.57
C GLU A 76 -7.89 14.98 -5.29
N GLU A 77 -7.10 14.41 -6.21
CA GLU A 77 -7.42 13.13 -6.85
C GLU A 77 -7.64 12.03 -5.78
N PHE A 78 -6.74 11.92 -4.80
CA PHE A 78 -6.85 10.94 -3.72
C PHE A 78 -8.16 11.09 -2.92
N GLU A 79 -8.55 12.32 -2.61
CA GLU A 79 -9.78 12.62 -1.86
C GLU A 79 -11.04 12.34 -2.71
N SER A 80 -11.01 12.63 -4.01
CA SER A 80 -12.11 12.32 -4.93
C SER A 80 -12.37 10.81 -5.05
N PHE A 81 -11.33 9.97 -5.09
CA PHE A 81 -11.53 8.51 -5.08
C PHE A 81 -12.25 8.02 -3.83
N ASN A 82 -11.90 8.57 -2.66
CA ASN A 82 -12.54 8.19 -1.41
C ASN A 82 -14.01 8.62 -1.36
N ALA A 83 -14.35 9.78 -1.94
CA ALA A 83 -15.72 10.27 -2.02
C ALA A 83 -16.62 9.40 -2.91
N LEU A 84 -16.08 8.82 -3.99
CA LEU A 84 -16.80 7.93 -4.91
C LEU A 84 -17.00 6.50 -4.37
N THR A 85 -16.22 6.09 -3.37
CA THR A 85 -16.30 4.76 -2.74
C THR A 85 -16.97 4.75 -1.36
N ARG A 86 -17.59 5.86 -0.96
CA ARG A 86 -18.43 5.93 0.24
C ARG A 86 -19.88 5.59 -0.07
#